data_AF-A0A962QPA9-F1
#
_entry.id   AF-A0A962QPA9-F1
#
_cell.length_a   1.000
_cell.length_b   1.000
_cell.length_c   1.000
_cell.angle_alpha   90.00
_cell.angle_beta   90.00
_cell.angle_gamma   90.00
#
_symmetry.space_group_name_H-M   'P 1'
#
loop_
_entity.id
_entity.type
_entity.pdbx_description
1 polymer ?
#
loop_
_entity_poly.entity_id
_entity_poly.type
_entity_poly.pdbx_seq_one_letter_code
_entity_poly.pdbx_strand_id
1 'polypeptide(L)'
;MSKRQVLIFNRFERFWHWTQAAAIFVLLFTGFGIHGLHPWGDFGTLVSIHVVAALYLMVLWIFAVFWHLTTGSWRHYVPTANGLW
;
A
#
# COMPACT_ATOMS: atom_id res chain seq x y z
N MET A 1 6.19 34.49 12.83
CA MET A 1 6.33 33.08 13.26
C MET A 1 7.09 32.29 12.20
N SER A 2 8.19 31.64 12.56
CA SER A 2 8.91 30.71 11.68
C SER A 2 8.11 29.40 11.58
N LYS A 3 7.87 28.89 10.36
CA LYS A 3 7.17 27.62 10.15
C LYS A 3 8.12 26.46 10.46
N ARG A 4 7.79 25.62 11.44
CA ARG A 4 8.50 24.36 11.71
C ARG A 4 7.95 23.27 10.79
N GLN A 5 8.82 22.70 9.94
CA GLN A 5 8.51 21.52 9.15
C GLN A 5 8.91 20.28 9.96
N VAL A 6 8.01 19.31 10.10
CA VAL A 6 8.28 18.03 10.78
C VAL A 6 8.01 16.91 9.79
N LEU A 7 8.97 16.00 9.65
CA LEU A 7 8.83 14.84 8.80
C LEU A 7 7.98 13.78 9.54
N ILE A 8 6.72 13.66 9.16
CA ILE A 8 5.79 12.67 9.75
C ILE A 8 6.03 11.29 9.14
N PHE A 9 6.17 11.23 7.81
CA PHE A 9 6.37 9.96 7.10
C PHE A 9 7.84 9.79 6.69
N ASN A 10 8.42 8.65 7.05
CA ASN A 10 9.78 8.30 6.62
C ASN A 10 9.79 7.80 5.15
N ARG A 11 11.00 7.55 4.62
CA ARG A 11 11.18 7.09 3.24
C ARG A 11 10.54 5.72 2.99
N PHE A 12 10.67 4.80 3.95
CA PHE A 12 10.10 3.45 3.85
C PHE A 12 8.57 3.50 3.86
N GLU A 13 7.96 4.32 4.71
CA GLU A 13 6.50 4.48 4.81
C GLU A 13 5.90 4.96 3.49
N ARG A 14 6.56 5.91 2.81
CA ARG A 14 6.15 6.32 1.48
C ARG A 14 6.33 5.21 0.45
N PHE A 15 7.47 4.52 0.48
CA PHE A 15 7.77 3.43 -0.46
C PHE A 15 6.72 2.32 -0.37
N TRP A 16 6.49 1.79 0.83
CA TRP A 16 5.54 0.70 1.03
C TRP A 16 4.12 1.13 0.64
N HIS A 17 3.71 2.34 1.04
CA HIS A 17 2.36 2.83 0.75
C HIS A 17 2.11 2.98 -0.76
N TRP A 18 3.04 3.60 -1.49
CA TRP A 18 2.86 3.84 -2.93
C TRP A 18 3.02 2.56 -3.76
N THR A 19 3.91 1.65 -3.36
CA THR A 19 4.01 0.34 -4.02
C THR A 19 2.79 -0.54 -3.77
N GLN A 20 2.20 -0.48 -2.56
CA GLN A 20 0.90 -1.07 -2.29
C GLN A 20 -0.17 -0.49 -3.22
N ALA A 21 -0.27 0.84 -3.29
CA ALA A 21 -1.29 1.49 -4.12
C ALA A 21 -1.19 1.03 -5.58
N ALA A 22 0.02 0.99 -6.14
CA ALA A 22 0.27 0.47 -7.47
C ALA A 22 -0.19 -0.99 -7.63
N ALA A 23 0.15 -1.87 -6.68
CA ALA A 23 -0.29 -3.27 -6.70
C ALA A 23 -1.82 -3.41 -6.65
N ILE A 24 -2.49 -2.60 -5.81
CA ILE A 24 -3.96 -2.58 -5.72
C ILE A 24 -4.59 -2.16 -7.06
N PHE A 25 -4.04 -1.15 -7.74
CA PHE A 25 -4.55 -0.76 -9.06
C PHE A 25 -4.35 -1.85 -10.12
N VAL A 26 -3.23 -2.57 -10.08
CA VAL A 26 -3.01 -3.74 -10.96
C VAL A 26 -4.02 -4.85 -10.66
N LEU A 27 -4.28 -5.15 -9.39
CA LEU A 27 -5.28 -6.12 -8.96
C LEU A 27 -6.69 -5.71 -9.39
N LEU A 28 -7.04 -4.43 -9.21
CA LEU A 28 -8.33 -3.89 -9.62
C LEU A 28 -8.53 -4.03 -11.13
N PHE A 29 -7.55 -3.58 -11.93
CA PHE A 29 -7.59 -3.66 -13.38
C PHE A 29 -7.69 -5.11 -13.87
N THR A 30 -6.79 -5.98 -13.42
CA THR A 30 -6.81 -7.40 -13.82
C THR A 30 -8.07 -8.12 -13.34
N GLY A 31 -8.57 -7.81 -12.14
CA GLY A 31 -9.83 -8.34 -11.62
C GLY A 31 -11.02 -7.95 -12.50
N PHE A 32 -11.08 -6.68 -12.93
CA PHE A 32 -12.10 -6.22 -13.88
C PHE A 32 -12.03 -6.97 -15.21
N GLY A 33 -10.84 -7.18 -15.75
CA GLY A 33 -10.65 -7.98 -16.97
C GLY A 33 -11.07 -9.44 -16.82
N ILE A 34 -10.70 -10.09 -15.70
CA ILE A 34 -11.09 -11.48 -15.38
C ILE A 34 -12.62 -11.63 -15.31
N HIS A 35 -13.32 -10.62 -14.79
CA HIS A 35 -14.79 -10.58 -14.72
C HIS A 35 -15.47 -10.06 -16.00
N GLY A 36 -14.71 -9.77 -17.06
CA GLY A 36 -15.25 -9.36 -18.36
C GLY A 36 -15.72 -7.91 -18.44
N LEU A 37 -15.33 -7.04 -17.50
CA LEU A 37 -15.69 -5.62 -17.51
C LEU A 37 -14.92 -4.81 -18.57
N HIS A 38 -13.82 -5.37 -19.10
CA HIS A 38 -13.11 -4.82 -20.25
C HIS A 38 -12.41 -5.93 -21.06
N PRO A 39 -12.14 -5.71 -22.35
CA PRO A 39 -11.57 -6.74 -23.24
C PRO A 39 -10.03 -6.75 -23.30
N TRP A 40 -9.35 -5.97 -22.46
CA TRP A 40 -7.89 -5.84 -22.53
C TRP A 40 -7.18 -7.05 -21.92
N GLY A 41 -6.55 -7.87 -22.77
CA GLY A 41 -5.78 -9.06 -22.39
C GLY A 41 -6.61 -10.34 -22.39
N ASP A 42 -5.96 -11.49 -22.58
CA ASP A 42 -6.60 -12.80 -22.43
C ASP A 42 -6.71 -13.21 -20.95
N PHE A 43 -7.66 -14.10 -20.65
CA PHE A 43 -7.95 -14.54 -19.29
C PHE A 43 -6.72 -15.12 -18.57
N GLY A 44 -5.91 -15.94 -19.24
CA GLY A 44 -4.75 -16.60 -18.64
C GLY A 44 -3.68 -15.61 -18.22
N THR A 45 -3.39 -14.64 -19.10
CA THR A 45 -2.45 -13.54 -18.81
C THR A 45 -2.94 -12.68 -17.65
N LEU A 46 -4.22 -12.28 -17.66
CA LEU A 46 -4.80 -11.45 -16.59
C LEU A 46 -4.78 -12.16 -15.23
N VAL A 47 -5.17 -13.44 -15.17
CA VAL A 47 -5.10 -14.24 -13.93
C VAL A 47 -3.65 -14.36 -13.44
N SER A 48 -2.70 -14.63 -14.33
CA SER A 48 -1.29 -14.77 -13.95
C SER A 48 -0.73 -13.48 -13.36
N ILE A 49 -1.00 -12.33 -13.98
CA ILE A 49 -0.60 -11.02 -13.45
C ILE A 49 -1.29 -10.75 -12.12
N HIS A 50 -2.59 -11.05 -12.00
CA HIS A 50 -3.35 -10.85 -10.77
C HIS A 50 -2.76 -11.65 -9.59
N VAL A 51 -2.45 -12.93 -9.81
CA VAL A 51 -1.84 -13.80 -8.79
C VAL A 51 -0.47 -13.27 -8.37
N VAL A 52 0.38 -12.89 -9.32
CA VAL A 52 1.71 -12.33 -9.01
C VAL A 52 1.58 -11.02 -8.24
N ALA A 53 0.67 -10.13 -8.62
CA ALA A 53 0.41 -8.87 -7.92
C ALA A 53 -0.12 -9.11 -6.48
N ALA A 54 -0.97 -10.12 -6.28
CA ALA A 54 -1.49 -10.48 -4.96
C ALA A 54 -0.39 -11.05 -4.06
N LEU A 55 0.48 -11.92 -4.58
CA LEU A 55 1.64 -12.44 -3.86
C LEU A 55 2.62 -11.33 -3.50
N TYR A 56 2.90 -10.42 -4.44
CA TYR A 56 3.73 -9.25 -4.20
C TYR A 56 3.16 -8.38 -3.07
N LEU A 57 1.86 -8.07 -3.11
CA LEU A 57 1.18 -7.29 -2.08
C LEU A 57 1.26 -7.96 -0.71
N MET A 58 1.08 -9.27 -0.65
CA MET A 58 1.16 -10.03 0.60
C MET A 58 2.57 -10.01 1.20
N VAL A 59 3.61 -10.18 0.39
CA VAL A 59 5.02 -10.05 0.82
C VAL A 59 5.29 -8.63 1.32
N LEU A 60 4.82 -7.61 0.59
CA LEU A 60 4.95 -6.22 0.98
C LEU A 60 4.31 -5.94 2.34
N TRP A 61 3.12 -6.50 2.61
CA TRP A 61 2.46 -6.40 3.91
C TRP A 61 3.24 -7.04 5.05
N ILE A 62 3.83 -8.22 4.83
CA ILE A 62 4.67 -8.86 5.85
C ILE A 62 5.82 -7.93 6.25
N PHE A 63 6.52 -7.34 5.27
CA PHE A 63 7.59 -6.38 5.55
C PHE A 63 7.09 -5.07 6.17
N ALA A 64 5.94 -4.55 5.74
CA ALA A 64 5.37 -3.33 6.30
C ALA A 64 4.97 -3.52 7.76
N VAL A 65 4.30 -4.62 8.10
CA VAL A 65 3.94 -4.97 9.48
C VAL A 65 5.19 -5.13 10.33
N PHE A 66 6.18 -5.91 9.86
CA PHE A 66 7.46 -6.07 10.55
C PHE A 66 8.14 -4.72 10.82
N TRP A 67 8.21 -3.85 9.81
CA TRP A 67 8.76 -2.51 9.96
C TRP A 67 8.01 -1.69 11.00
N HIS A 68 6.68 -1.60 10.91
CA HIS A 68 5.87 -0.84 11.85
C HIS A 68 6.10 -1.27 13.29
N LEU A 69 6.19 -2.58 13.53
CA LEU A 69 6.43 -3.15 14.86
C LEU A 69 7.83 -2.84 15.39
N THR A 70 8.87 -3.05 14.56
CA THR A 70 10.28 -2.90 14.96
C THR A 70 10.71 -1.44 15.13
N THR A 71 10.21 -0.52 14.29
CA THR A 71 10.56 0.91 14.38
C THR A 71 9.68 1.69 15.33
N GLY A 72 8.51 1.13 15.70
CA GLY A 72 7.53 1.88 16.47
C GLY A 72 6.75 2.92 15.68
N SER A 73 6.86 2.92 14.35
CA SER A 73 6.11 3.78 13.42
C SER A 73 4.60 3.71 13.61
N TRP A 74 4.06 2.68 14.27
CA TRP A 74 2.61 2.65 14.53
C TRP A 74 2.14 3.70 15.55
N ARG A 75 3.04 4.22 16.40
CA ARG A 75 2.66 5.09 17.53
C ARG A 75 2.05 6.42 17.09
N HIS A 76 2.49 7.00 15.97
CA HIS A 76 1.91 8.24 15.45
C HIS A 76 0.53 8.06 14.80
N TYR A 77 0.06 6.82 14.62
CA TYR A 77 -1.31 6.56 14.17
C TYR A 77 -2.32 6.49 15.31
N VAL A 78 -1.86 6.42 16.57
CA VAL A 78 -2.75 6.40 17.73
C VAL A 78 -3.29 7.81 17.95
N PRO A 79 -4.62 8.02 17.89
CA PRO A 79 -5.21 9.32 18.18
C PRO A 79 -4.85 9.78 19.59
N THR A 80 -4.52 11.08 19.75
CA THR A 80 -4.23 11.69 21.05
C THR A 80 -5.08 12.94 21.25
N ALA A 81 -5.52 13.16 22.49
CA ALA A 81 -6.24 14.38 22.87
C ALA A 81 -5.30 15.55 23.20
N ASN A 82 -3.99 15.32 23.19
CA ASN A 82 -2.98 16.35 23.49
C ASN A 82 -3.01 17.44 22.40
N GLY A 83 -3.34 18.67 22.79
CA GLY A 83 -3.41 19.82 21.88
C GLY A 83 -4.71 19.92 21.07
N LEU A 84 -5.77 19.20 21.46
CA LEU A 84 -7.13 19.40 20.92
C LEU A 84 -7.81 20.67 21.46
N TRP A 85 -7.26 21.29 22.51
CA TRP A 85 -7.77 22.51 23.16
C TRP A 85 -6.62 23.45 23.48
#